data_AF-A0A554MI82-F1
#
_entry.id   AF-A0A554MI82-F1
#
_cell.length_a   1.000
_cell.length_b   1.000
_cell.length_c   1.000
_cell.angle_alpha   90.00
_cell.angle_beta   90.00
_cell.angle_gamma   90.00
#
_symmetry.space_group_name_H-M   'P 1'
#
loop_
_entity.id
_entity.type
_entity.pdbx_description
1 polymer ?
#
loop_
_entity_poly.entity_id
_entity_poly.type
_entity_poly.pdbx_seq_one_letter_code
_entity_poly.pdbx_strand_id
1 'polypeptide(L)' 'MEKIIKKQCVFCTTNRDVIDYKNAEQLRQFMSVQGKIYARKKSGLCARHQRKLAVSVKCARYLALVPFTTR' A
#
# COMPACT_ATOMS: atom_id res chain seq x y z
N MET A 1 8.16 25.05 -14.45
CA MET A 1 7.35 24.64 -13.29
C MET A 1 6.49 23.46 -13.71
N GLU A 2 6.98 22.23 -13.54
CA GLU A 2 6.23 21.04 -13.93
C GLU A 2 4.98 20.90 -13.06
N LYS A 3 3.82 20.81 -13.71
CA LYS A 3 2.51 20.59 -13.07
C LYS A 3 2.61 19.37 -12.14
N ILE A 4 2.50 19.59 -10.83
CA ILE A 4 2.27 18.52 -9.87
C ILE A 4 0.84 18.02 -10.09
N ILE A 5 0.66 17.05 -10.99
CA ILE A 5 -0.62 16.37 -11.19
C ILE A 5 -0.96 15.71 -9.85
N LYS A 6 -1.98 16.23 -9.17
CA LYS A 6 -2.52 15.63 -7.94
C LYS A 6 -3.10 14.26 -8.31
N LYS A 7 -2.28 13.21 -8.23
CA LYS A 7 -2.73 11.83 -8.42
C LYS A 7 -3.80 11.55 -7.36
N GLN A 8 -5.02 11.31 -7.83
CA GLN A 8 -6.12 10.96 -6.95
C GLN A 8 -5.89 9.55 -6.40
N CYS A 9 -6.09 9.39 -5.09
CA CYS A 9 -5.87 8.11 -4.42
C CYS A 9 -6.83 7.07 -4.98
N VAL A 10 -6.29 5.93 -5.43
CA VAL A 10 -7.09 4.82 -6.01
C VAL A 10 -8.20 4.37 -5.05
N PHE A 11 -7.90 4.25 -3.76
CA PHE A 11 -8.89 3.85 -2.74
C PHE A 11 -9.98 4.91 -2.53
N CYS A 12 -9.67 6.20 -2.66
CA CYS A 12 -10.67 7.25 -2.59
C CYS A 12 -11.61 7.24 -3.80
N THR A 13 -11.10 6.94 -4.99
CA THR A 13 -11.90 6.96 -6.23
C THR A 13 -12.78 5.71 -6.35
N THR A 14 -12.29 4.55 -5.92
CA THR A 14 -13.01 3.27 -6.04
C THR A 14 -14.00 3.02 -4.90
N ASN A 15 -14.15 3.94 -3.93
CA ASN A 15 -14.92 3.73 -2.68
C ASN A 15 -14.56 2.45 -1.91
N ARG A 16 -13.39 1.86 -2.19
CA ARG A 16 -12.82 0.74 -1.44
C ARG A 16 -12.01 1.30 -0.29
N ASP A 17 -12.71 1.69 0.76
CA ASP A 17 -12.12 2.36 1.92
C ASP A 17 -11.48 1.39 2.93
N VAL A 18 -11.71 0.08 2.73
CA VAL A 18 -11.24 -1.01 3.57
C VAL A 18 -10.01 -1.66 2.94
N ILE A 19 -8.86 -1.48 3.61
CA ILE A 19 -7.59 -2.11 3.24
C ILE A 19 -7.32 -3.21 4.27
N ASP A 20 -7.74 -4.44 3.95
CA ASP A 20 -7.61 -5.57 4.85
C ASP A 20 -6.26 -6.27 4.72
N TYR A 21 -5.73 -6.72 5.86
CA TYR A 21 -4.50 -7.51 5.91
C TYR A 21 -4.65 -8.90 5.27
N LYS A 22 -5.88 -9.39 5.13
CA LYS A 22 -6.22 -10.72 4.56
C LYS A 22 -5.94 -10.79 3.07
N ASN A 23 -6.06 -9.67 2.36
CA ASN A 23 -5.92 -9.61 0.91
C ASN A 23 -4.45 -9.41 0.50
N ALA A 24 -3.66 -10.48 0.59
CA ALA A 24 -2.23 -10.43 0.29
C ALA A 24 -1.91 -9.94 -1.13
N GLU A 25 -2.75 -10.24 -2.12
CA GLU A 25 -2.59 -9.75 -3.50
C GLU A 25 -2.66 -8.23 -3.61
N GLN A 26 -3.63 -7.61 -2.94
CA GLN A 26 -3.77 -6.16 -2.91
C GLN A 26 -2.57 -5.51 -2.22
N LEU A 27 -2.08 -6.10 -1.12
CA LEU A 27 -0.91 -5.59 -0.42
C LEU A 27 0.36 -5.69 -1.25
N ARG A 28 0.54 -6.80 -2.00
CA ARG A 28 1.70 -7.02 -2.88
C ARG A 28 1.83 -5.95 -3.96
N GLN A 29 0.74 -5.40 -4.48
CA GLN A 29 0.77 -4.31 -5.46
C GLN A 29 1.43 -3.03 -4.91
N PHE A 30 1.37 -2.81 -3.60
CA PHE A 30 2.00 -1.67 -2.93
C PHE A 30 3.36 -1.99 -2.31
N MET A 31 3.94 -3.14 -2.67
CA MET A 31 5.24 -3.60 -2.20
C MET A 31 6.22 -3.72 -3.37
N SER A 32 7.50 -3.54 -3.09
CA SER A 32 8.56 -3.89 -4.02
C SER A 32 8.72 -5.41 -4.12
N VAL A 33 9.42 -5.87 -5.16
CA VAL A 33 9.83 -7.28 -5.31
C VAL A 33 10.60 -7.78 -4.09
N GLN A 34 11.36 -6.89 -3.44
CA GLN A 34 12.10 -7.17 -2.21
C GLN A 34 11.22 -7.19 -0.94
N GLY A 35 9.91 -6.96 -1.05
CA GLY A 35 8.99 -6.91 0.09
C GLY A 35 8.97 -5.58 0.85
N LYS A 36 9.59 -4.51 0.35
CA LYS A 36 9.55 -3.17 0.96
C LYS A 36 8.25 -2.45 0.62
N ILE A 37 7.66 -1.72 1.56
CA ILE A 37 6.44 -0.93 1.30
C ILE A 37 6.81 0.29 0.45
N TYR A 38 6.06 0.57 -0.61
CA TYR A 38 6.28 1.79 -1.39
C TYR A 38 5.97 3.06 -0.59
N ALA A 39 6.85 4.06 -0.72
CA ALA A 39 6.62 5.37 -0.18
C ALA A 39 5.40 6.04 -0.83
N ARG A 40 4.74 6.94 -0.10
CA ARG A 40 3.54 7.66 -0.55
C ARG A 40 3.66 8.27 -1.96
N LYS A 41 4.83 8.85 -2.29
CA LYS A 41 5.09 9.46 -3.61
C LYS A 41 4.99 8.44 -4.75
N LYS A 42 5.44 7.19 -4.51
CA LYS A 42 5.41 6.11 -5.48
C LYS A 42 4.06 5.39 -5.49
N SER A 43 3.45 5.16 -4.33
CA SER A 43 2.14 4.51 -4.24
C SER A 43 0.96 5.38 -4.69
N GLY A 44 1.11 6.71 -4.70
CA GLY A 44 0.03 7.63 -5.11
C GLY A 44 -1.14 7.68 -4.12
N LEU A 45 -0.95 7.18 -2.89
CA LEU A 45 -2.00 7.09 -1.88
C LEU A 45 -2.18 8.38 -1.08
N CYS A 46 -3.38 8.60 -0.57
CA CYS A 46 -3.61 9.67 0.41
C CYS A 46 -2.92 9.32 1.75
N ALA A 47 -2.66 10.33 2.58
CA ALA A 47 -1.97 10.11 3.85
C ALA A 47 -2.75 9.21 4.83
N ARG A 48 -4.08 9.16 4.73
CA ARG A 48 -4.93 8.29 5.54
C ARG A 48 -4.80 6.83 5.10
N HIS A 49 -4.95 6.56 3.79
CA HIS A 49 -4.83 5.22 3.24
C HIS A 49 -3.41 4.66 3.33
N GLN A 50 -2.36 5.48 3.18
CA GLN A 50 -0.98 5.03 3.38
C GLN A 50 -0.76 4.52 4.81
N ARG A 51 -1.33 5.19 5.82
CA ARG A 51 -1.24 4.75 7.22
C ARG A 51 -1.99 3.44 7.45
N LYS A 52 -3.23 3.33 6.96
CA LYS A 52 -4.01 2.08 7.02
C LYS A 52 -3.27 0.93 6.34
N LEU A 53 -2.78 1.14 5.11
CA LEU A 53 -1.99 0.16 4.36
C LEU A 53 -0.76 -0.29 5.15
N ALA A 54 0.00 0.64 5.74
CA ALA A 54 1.19 0.29 6.50
C ALA A 54 0.87 -0.59 7.72
N VAL A 55 -0.24 -0.33 8.41
CA VAL A 55 -0.72 -1.20 9.51
C VAL A 55 -1.10 -2.57 8.98
N SER A 56 -1.93 -2.63 7.94
CA SER A 56 -2.38 -3.89 7.35
C SER A 56 -1.22 -4.74 6.81
N VAL A 57 -0.21 -4.13 6.17
CA VAL A 57 1.00 -4.84 5.73
C VAL A 57 1.80 -5.37 6.92
N LYS A 58 1.94 -4.60 8.01
CA LYS A 58 2.63 -5.10 9.22
C LYS A 58 1.91 -6.31 9.80
N CYS A 59 0.58 -6.23 9.95
CA CYS A 59 -0.23 -7.37 10.41
C CYS A 59 -0.08 -8.59 9.48
N ALA A 60 -0.17 -8.38 8.16
CA ALA A 60 -0.01 -9.44 7.17
C ALA A 60 1.37 -10.12 7.23
N ARG A 61 2.42 -9.35 7.56
CA ARG A 61 3.77 -9.90 7.75
C ARG A 61 3.88 -10.80 8.99
N TYR A 62 3.27 -10.39 10.11
CA TYR A 62 3.22 -11.23 11.31
C TYR A 62 2.47 -12.55 11.07
N LEU A 63 1.47 -12.53 10.18
CA LEU A 63 0.68 -13.70 9.77
C LEU A 63 1.29 -14.48 8.60
N ALA A 64 2.52 -14.14 8.17
CA ALA A 64 3.20 -14.76 7.04
C ALA A 64 2.45 -14.69 5.68
N LEU A 65 1.48 -13.79 5.53
CA LEU A 65 0.74 -13.58 4.27
C LEU A 65 1.57 -12.84 3.22
N VAL A 66 2.51 -12.01 3.67
CA VAL A 66 3.45 -11.27 2.82
C VAL A 66 4.86 -11.31 3.43
N PRO A 67 5.92 -11.33 2.60
CA PRO A 67 7.29 -11.44 3.10
C PRO A 67 7.81 -10.12 3.70
N PHE A 68 8.74 -10.24 4.64
CA PHE A 68 9.55 -9.11 5.14
C PHE A 68 10.66 -8.74 4.17
N THR A 69 11.32 -9.75 3.61
CA THR A 69 12.37 -9.62 2.60
C THR A 69 12.29 -10.82 1.66
N THR A 70 12.54 -10.58 0.38
CA THR A 70 12.79 -11.65 -0.60
C THR A 70 14.30 -11.81 -0.69
N ARG A 71 14.80 -13.04 -0.60
CA ARG A 71 16.24 -13.36 -0.60
C ARG A 71 16.88 -13.04 -1.95
#